data_AF-A0A0D7NE70-F1
#
_entry.id   AF-A0A0D7NE70-F1
#
_cell.length_a   1.000
_cell.length_b   1.000
_cell.length_c   1.000
_cell.angle_alpha   90.00
_cell.angle_beta   90.00
_cell.angle_gamma   90.00
#
_symmetry.space_group_name_H-M   'P 1'
#
loop_
_entity.id
_entity.type
_entity.pdbx_description
1 polymer ?
#
loop_
_entity_poly.entity_id
_entity_poly.type
_entity_poly.pdbx_seq_one_letter_code
_entity_poly.pdbx_strand_id
1 'polypeptide(L)'
;MLTLSGAKFAAESSARGRHSLFNWPFLAAVALALSGCMPATTPIVGADPADPAAKAARAGYRSTIAPYASLRPATPAPWRERNDATAPQPKQDQ
;
A
#
# COMPACT_ATOMS: atom_id res chain seq x y z
N MET A 1 13.11 21.48 -67.40
CA MET A 1 12.15 21.08 -66.34
C MET A 1 12.84 20.46 -65.10
N LEU A 2 14.06 20.87 -64.70
CA LEU A 2 14.72 20.33 -63.49
C LEU A 2 14.86 21.34 -62.33
N THR A 3 14.69 22.64 -62.57
CA THR A 3 14.86 23.68 -61.54
C THR A 3 13.67 23.79 -60.58
N LEU A 4 12.48 23.35 -60.99
CA LEU A 4 11.27 23.38 -60.16
C LEU A 4 11.23 22.23 -59.12
N SER A 5 11.89 21.09 -59.40
CA SER A 5 11.92 19.95 -58.48
C SER A 5 12.77 20.23 -57.24
N GLY A 6 13.95 20.84 -57.38
CA GLY A 6 14.86 21.10 -56.25
C GLY A 6 14.26 22.03 -55.18
N ALA A 7 13.51 23.05 -55.60
CA ALA A 7 12.84 23.97 -54.67
C ALA A 7 11.72 23.28 -53.86
N LYS A 8 11.02 22.30 -54.45
CA LYS A 8 9.97 21.53 -53.76
C LYS A 8 10.55 20.57 -52.72
N PHE A 9 11.65 19.88 -53.02
CA PHE A 9 12.34 19.02 -52.04
C PHE A 9 12.96 19.81 -50.87
N ALA A 10 13.46 21.02 -51.12
CA ALA A 10 13.99 21.90 -50.05
C ALA A 10 12.88 22.41 -49.10
N ALA A 11 11.70 22.71 -49.63
CA ALA A 11 10.53 23.08 -48.82
C ALA A 11 9.98 21.89 -48.01
N GLU A 12 9.93 20.69 -48.61
CA GLU A 12 9.47 19.47 -47.92
C GLU A 12 10.46 18.98 -46.84
N SER A 13 11.78 19.09 -47.07
CA SER A 13 12.81 18.73 -46.08
C SER A 13 12.90 19.71 -44.92
N SER A 14 12.75 21.02 -45.17
CA SER A 14 12.73 22.04 -44.12
C SER A 14 11.45 22.00 -43.28
N ALA A 15 10.29 21.70 -43.88
CA ALA A 15 9.06 21.42 -43.14
C ALA A 15 9.21 20.15 -42.29
N ARG A 16 9.75 19.06 -42.86
CA ARG A 16 9.99 17.79 -42.14
C ARG A 16 10.95 17.94 -40.97
N GLY A 17 12.02 18.73 -41.12
CA GLY A 17 12.95 19.05 -40.03
C GLY A 17 12.29 19.86 -38.91
N ARG A 18 11.44 20.84 -39.25
CA ARG A 18 10.73 21.68 -38.26
C ARG A 18 9.66 20.91 -37.48
N HIS A 19 8.90 20.03 -38.14
CA HIS A 19 7.94 19.16 -37.46
C HIS A 19 8.66 18.14 -36.54
N SER A 20 9.81 17.61 -36.96
CA SER A 20 10.61 16.71 -36.13
C SER A 20 11.13 17.39 -34.85
N LEU A 21 11.58 18.64 -34.95
CA LEU A 21 12.08 19.41 -33.80
C LEU A 21 10.96 19.90 -32.88
N PHE A 22 9.79 20.24 -33.42
CA PHE A 22 8.64 20.71 -32.64
C PHE A 22 7.85 19.56 -31.99
N ASN A 23 7.81 18.38 -32.62
CA ASN A 23 7.15 17.21 -32.05
C ASN A 23 8.03 16.49 -31.02
N TRP A 24 9.35 16.71 -31.03
CA TRP A 24 10.27 16.15 -30.04
C TRP A 24 9.94 16.50 -28.59
N PRO A 25 9.73 17.78 -28.20
CA PRO A 25 9.35 18.11 -26.82
C PRO A 25 7.99 17.53 -26.43
N PHE A 26 7.05 17.46 -27.37
CA PHE A 26 5.74 16.83 -27.13
C PHE A 26 5.89 15.32 -26.87
N LEU A 27 6.65 14.61 -27.69
CA LEU A 27 6.96 13.20 -27.51
C LEU A 27 7.70 12.94 -26.19
N ALA A 28 8.67 13.81 -25.83
CA ALA A 28 9.38 13.74 -24.56
C ALA A 28 8.44 13.95 -23.36
N ALA A 29 7.51 14.91 -23.43
CA ALA A 29 6.52 15.15 -22.39
C ALA A 29 5.56 13.97 -22.22
N VAL A 30 5.11 13.37 -23.33
CA VAL A 30 4.27 12.17 -23.32
C VAL A 30 5.03 10.98 -22.71
N ALA A 31 6.30 10.78 -23.07
CA ALA A 31 7.14 9.73 -22.48
C ALA A 31 7.35 9.93 -20.97
N LEU A 32 7.60 11.17 -20.52
CA LEU A 32 7.71 11.49 -19.10
C LEU A 32 6.41 11.23 -18.34
N ALA A 33 5.26 11.64 -18.90
CA ALA A 33 3.95 11.38 -18.31
C ALA A 33 3.64 9.88 -18.19
N LEU A 34 4.02 9.09 -19.20
CA LEU A 34 3.83 7.63 -19.23
C LEU A 34 4.84 6.86 -18.37
N SER A 35 5.98 7.46 -18.02
CA SER A 35 7.01 6.79 -17.21
C SER A 35 6.50 6.34 -15.84
N GLY A 36 5.55 7.07 -15.25
CA GLY A 36 4.91 6.71 -13.99
C GLY A 36 3.91 5.55 -14.07
N CYS A 37 3.50 5.15 -15.28
CA CYS A 37 2.65 3.97 -15.50
C CYS A 37 3.45 2.66 -15.55
N MET A 38 4.79 2.71 -15.55
CA MET A 38 5.58 1.49 -15.45
C MET A 38 5.54 0.96 -14.02
N PRO A 39 5.25 -0.34 -13.81
CA PRO A 39 5.39 -0.95 -12.50
C PRO A 39 6.80 -0.71 -12.00
N ALA A 40 6.94 -0.28 -10.73
CA ALA A 40 8.24 -0.19 -10.11
C ALA A 40 8.88 -1.59 -10.12
N THR A 41 9.89 -1.79 -10.98
CA THR A 41 10.72 -3.00 -10.98
C THR A 41 11.76 -2.88 -9.88
N THR A 42 11.30 -2.66 -8.64
CA THR A 42 12.17 -2.80 -7.49
C THR A 42 12.62 -4.27 -7.47
N PRO A 43 13.93 -4.56 -7.51
CA PRO A 43 14.40 -5.92 -7.38
C PRO A 43 13.86 -6.46 -6.05
N ILE A 44 13.17 -7.61 -6.11
CA ILE A 44 12.76 -8.33 -4.91
C ILE A 44 14.05 -8.88 -4.31
N VAL A 45 14.64 -8.16 -3.36
CA VAL A 45 15.83 -8.58 -2.63
C VAL A 45 15.38 -9.59 -1.57
N GLY A 46 15.62 -10.88 -1.81
CA GLY A 46 15.28 -11.93 -0.86
C GLY A 46 15.15 -13.31 -1.50
N ALA A 47 14.81 -14.29 -0.67
CA ALA A 47 14.41 -15.61 -1.13
C ALA A 47 13.14 -15.52 -1.99
N ASP A 48 13.07 -16.29 -3.09
CA ASP A 48 11.89 -16.36 -3.93
C ASP A 48 10.71 -16.96 -3.12
N PRO A 49 9.61 -16.23 -2.93
CA PRO A 49 8.45 -16.74 -2.19
C PRO A 49 7.76 -17.93 -2.88
N ALA A 50 7.98 -18.14 -4.18
CA ALA A 50 7.43 -19.27 -4.93
C ALA A 50 8.31 -20.53 -4.87
N ASP A 51 9.58 -20.41 -4.44
CA ASP A 51 10.50 -21.54 -4.32
C ASP A 51 10.47 -22.15 -2.91
N PRO A 52 9.94 -23.38 -2.74
CA PRO A 52 9.91 -24.04 -1.43
C PRO A 52 11.30 -24.45 -0.92
N ALA A 53 12.32 -24.47 -1.78
CA ALA A 53 13.70 -24.77 -1.41
C ALA A 53 14.49 -23.52 -1.01
N ALA A 54 13.95 -22.32 -1.23
CA ALA A 54 14.62 -21.08 -0.89
C ALA A 54 14.74 -20.92 0.63
N LYS A 55 15.95 -20.62 1.11
CA LYS A 55 16.21 -20.45 2.53
C LYS A 55 15.71 -19.09 3.01
N ALA A 56 14.67 -19.08 3.84
CA ALA A 56 14.18 -17.90 4.54
C ALA A 56 14.79 -17.78 5.96
N ALA A 57 14.96 -16.55 6.43
CA ALA A 57 15.33 -16.31 7.82
C ALA A 57 14.21 -16.78 8.76
N ARG A 58 14.57 -17.34 9.92
CA ARG A 58 13.59 -17.79 10.90
C ARG A 58 12.85 -16.59 11.49
N ALA A 59 11.51 -16.61 11.45
CA ALA A 59 10.69 -15.66 12.18
C ALA A 59 10.83 -15.91 13.71
N GLY A 60 11.28 -14.89 14.45
CA GLY A 60 11.30 -14.92 15.90
C GLY A 60 9.90 -14.60 16.45
N TYR A 61 9.23 -15.57 17.04
CA TYR A 61 7.95 -15.32 17.72
C TYR A 61 8.17 -14.74 19.12
N ARG A 62 7.50 -13.64 19.43
CA ARG A 62 7.42 -13.02 20.75
C ARG A 62 5.94 -12.78 21.07
N SER A 63 5.47 -13.28 22.21
CA SER A 63 4.14 -12.95 22.71
C SER A 63 4.07 -11.46 23.03
N THR A 64 3.07 -10.76 22.50
CA THR A 64 2.71 -9.38 22.88
C THR A 64 1.83 -9.34 24.13
N ILE A 65 1.34 -10.50 24.58
CA ILE A 65 0.46 -10.62 25.75
C ILE A 65 1.33 -10.71 27.00
N ALA A 66 0.99 -9.89 28.00
CA ALA A 66 1.62 -9.92 29.31
C ALA A 66 1.51 -11.32 29.97
N PRO A 67 2.52 -11.77 30.74
CA PRO A 67 2.41 -13.01 31.49
C PRO A 67 1.19 -13.01 32.41
N TYR A 68 0.46 -14.13 32.44
CA TYR A 68 -0.66 -14.29 33.35
C TYR A 68 -0.15 -14.54 34.78
N ALA A 69 -0.52 -13.65 35.70
CA ALA A 69 -0.32 -13.89 37.12
C ALA A 69 -1.46 -14.79 37.63
N SER A 70 -1.13 -16.02 38.06
CA SER A 70 -2.10 -16.90 38.69
C SER A 70 -2.59 -16.30 40.00
N LEU A 71 -3.89 -16.05 40.11
CA LEU A 71 -4.54 -15.63 41.35
C LEU A 71 -5.08 -16.88 42.08
N ARG A 72 -4.80 -16.95 43.38
CA ARG A 72 -5.44 -17.97 44.24
C ARG A 72 -6.87 -17.52 44.55
N PRO A 73 -7.85 -18.44 44.60
CA PRO A 73 -9.19 -18.10 45.06
C PRO A 73 -9.13 -17.44 46.44
N ALA A 74 -9.65 -16.23 46.54
CA ALA A 74 -9.86 -15.54 47.81
C ALA A 74 -11.29 -15.82 48.30
N THR A 75 -11.51 -15.72 49.61
CA THR A 75 -12.87 -15.74 50.16
C THR A 75 -13.71 -14.67 49.49
N PRO A 76 -14.90 -14.99 48.94
CA PRO A 76 -15.78 -14.00 48.34
C PRO A 76 -16.11 -12.89 49.34
N ALA A 77 -16.21 -11.66 48.84
CA ALA A 77 -16.77 -10.56 49.63
C ALA A 77 -18.19 -10.92 50.12
N PRO A 78 -18.67 -10.32 51.22
CA PRO A 78 -20.03 -10.49 51.75
C PRO A 78 -21.07 -9.97 50.73
N TRP A 79 -21.39 -10.82 49.74
CA TRP A 79 -22.21 -10.45 48.59
C TRP A 79 -23.69 -10.41 48.94
N ARG A 80 -24.12 -11.18 49.94
CA ARG A 80 -25.51 -11.25 50.37
C ARG A 80 -25.95 -9.92 50.98
N GLU A 81 -25.15 -9.37 51.87
CA GLU A 81 -25.37 -8.07 52.51
C GLU A 81 -25.40 -6.94 51.47
N ARG A 82 -24.57 -7.04 50.41
CA ARG A 82 -24.59 -6.09 49.29
C ARG A 82 -25.87 -6.21 48.46
N ASN A 83 -26.30 -7.43 48.17
CA ASN A 83 -27.55 -7.66 47.44
C ASN A 83 -28.75 -7.14 48.24
N ASP A 84 -28.81 -7.44 49.53
CA ASP A 84 -29.88 -6.98 50.42
C ASP A 84 -29.90 -5.44 50.51
N ALA A 85 -28.73 -4.79 50.54
CA ALA A 85 -28.63 -3.34 50.52
C ALA A 85 -29.11 -2.68 49.21
N THR A 86 -29.06 -3.40 48.09
CA THR A 86 -29.53 -2.92 46.78
C THR A 86 -30.93 -3.41 46.41
N ALA A 87 -31.49 -4.35 47.19
CA ALA A 87 -32.78 -4.93 46.91
C ALA A 87 -33.88 -3.86 47.01
N PRO A 88 -34.82 -3.80 46.04
CA PRO A 88 -36.00 -2.97 46.17
C PRO A 88 -36.79 -3.35 47.42
N GLN A 89 -37.34 -2.35 48.12
CA GLN A 89 -38.21 -2.61 49.27
C GLN A 89 -39.45 -3.38 48.82
N PRO A 90 -39.89 -4.40 49.58
CA PRO A 90 -41.11 -5.13 49.25
C PRO A 90 -42.30 -4.15 49.21
N LYS A 91 -43.13 -4.29 48.18
CA LYS A 91 -44.35 -3.49 48.04
C LYS A 91 -45.26 -3.83 49.22
N GLN A 92 -45.65 -2.81 49.98
CA GLN A 92 -46.70 -2.97 51.00
C GLN A 92 -48.02 -3.10 50.25
N ASP A 93 -48.63 -4.28 50.34
CA ASP A 93 -49.98 -4.51 49.82
C ASP A 93 -50.96 -3.88 50.81
N GLN A 94 -51.50 -2.71 50.44
CA GLN A 94 -52.63 -2.05 51.09
C GLN A 94 -53.88 -2.21 50.23
#